data_AF-A0A7C5G7F4-F1
#
_entry.id   AF-A0A7C5G7F4-F1
#
_cell.length_a   1.000
_cell.length_b   1.000
_cell.length_c   1.000
_cell.angle_alpha   90.00
_cell.angle_beta   90.00
_cell.angle_gamma   90.00
#
_symmetry.space_group_name_H-M   'P 1'
#
loop_
_entity.id
_entity.type
_entity.pdbx_description
1 polymer ?
#
loop_
_entity_poly.entity_id
_entity_poly.type
_entity_poly.pdbx_seq_one_letter_code
_entity_poly.pdbx_strand_id
1 'polypeptide(L)'
;MRKRTIRVVTRGANGELRIRDYDSPEELLKRHLQVGVDDCNTDLSLRGLPVLRGLIGPIPDGPNFIRYESPEVFEAATKEWLTAKQPRRRRRRKEPS
;
A
#
# COMPACT_ATOMS: atom_id res chain seq x y z
N MET A 1 7.15 12.00 -17.97
CA MET A 1 6.48 11.15 -16.95
C MET A 1 7.09 11.46 -15.60
N ARG A 2 6.29 11.66 -14.54
CA ARG A 2 6.82 11.81 -13.18
C ARG A 2 7.39 10.46 -12.76
N LYS A 3 8.65 10.42 -12.29
CA LYS A 3 9.25 9.20 -11.75
C LYS A 3 8.42 8.73 -10.56
N ARG A 4 7.90 7.51 -10.62
CA ARG A 4 7.20 6.86 -9.51
C ARG A 4 8.12 5.84 -8.90
N THR A 5 8.23 5.86 -7.58
CA THR A 5 8.98 4.84 -6.83
C THR A 5 8.02 3.71 -6.49
N ILE A 6 8.41 2.49 -6.84
CA ILE A 6 7.63 1.29 -6.50
C ILE A 6 8.22 0.73 -5.21
N ARG A 7 7.42 0.72 -4.14
CA ARG A 7 7.81 0.26 -2.82
C ARG A 7 7.20 -1.11 -2.54
N VAL A 8 8.04 -2.09 -2.24
CA VAL A 8 7.61 -3.41 -1.79
C VAL A 8 7.85 -3.50 -0.29
N VAL A 9 6.78 -3.73 0.48
CA VAL A 9 6.81 -3.88 1.94
C VAL A 9 6.47 -5.31 2.29
N THR A 10 7.39 -6.00 2.95
CA THR A 10 7.22 -7.40 3.36
C THR A 10 7.53 -7.55 4.83
N ARG A 11 7.11 -8.67 5.43
CA ARG A 11 7.52 -9.02 6.79
C ARG A 11 8.62 -10.07 6.76
N GLY A 12 9.70 -9.83 7.50
CA GLY A 12 10.73 -10.83 7.75
C GLY A 12 10.23 -11.93 8.68
N ALA A 13 10.95 -13.05 8.72
CA ALA A 13 10.62 -14.18 9.60
C ALA A 13 10.60 -13.82 11.11
N ASN A 14 11.31 -12.75 11.50
CA ASN A 14 11.35 -12.19 12.84
C ASN A 14 10.23 -11.14 13.11
N GLY A 15 9.33 -10.90 12.16
CA GLY A 15 8.28 -9.90 12.29
C GLY A 15 8.68 -8.47 11.90
N GLU A 16 9.94 -8.23 11.55
CA GLU A 16 10.40 -6.90 11.13
C GLU A 16 9.90 -6.53 9.73
N LEU A 17 9.60 -5.25 9.52
CA LEU A 17 9.25 -4.75 8.20
C LEU A 17 10.50 -4.61 7.33
N ARG A 18 10.44 -5.19 6.14
CA ARG A 18 11.44 -5.04 5.09
C ARG A 18 10.85 -4.22 3.95
N ILE A 19 11.45 -3.07 3.72
CA ILE A 19 11.05 -2.14 2.66
C ILE A 19 12.12 -2.19 1.56
N ARG A 20 11.68 -2.31 0.32
CA ARG A 20 12.54 -2.19 -0.85
C ARG A 20 11.88 -1.32 -1.90
N ASP A 21 12.62 -0.30 -2.31
CA ASP A 21 12.19 0.64 -3.35
C ASP A 21 12.83 0.26 -4.69
N TYR A 22 12.06 0.44 -5.76
CA TYR A 22 12.45 0.23 -7.15
C TYR A 22 12.11 1.47 -7.96
N ASP A 23 13.03 1.86 -8.84
CA ASP A 23 12.85 3.04 -9.70
C ASP A 23 12.09 2.73 -10.99
N SER A 24 11.89 1.45 -11.31
CA SER A 24 11.18 1.02 -12.51
C SER A 24 10.51 -0.36 -12.37
N PRO A 25 9.44 -0.65 -13.16
CA PRO A 25 8.83 -1.98 -13.21
C PRO A 25 9.79 -3.08 -13.67
N GLU A 26 10.77 -2.77 -14.53
CA GLU A 26 11.73 -3.74 -15.02
C GLU A 26 12.61 -4.28 -13.88
N GLU A 27 13.09 -3.41 -12.99
CA GLU A 27 13.86 -3.84 -11.81
C GLU A 27 13.01 -4.65 -10.81
N LEU A 28 11.72 -4.31 -10.70
CA LEU A 28 10.76 -5.05 -9.88
C LEU A 28 10.58 -6.48 -10.41
N LEU A 29 10.40 -6.63 -11.73
CA LEU A 29 10.15 -7.91 -12.40
C LEU A 29 11.36 -8.84 -12.42
N LYS A 30 12.58 -8.33 -12.24
CA LYS A 30 13.78 -9.18 -12.04
C LYS A 30 13.71 -10.02 -10.77
N ARG A 31 12.89 -9.62 -9.79
CA ARG A 31 12.85 -10.24 -8.45
C ARG A 31 11.47 -10.78 -8.08
N HIS A 32 10.43 -10.39 -8.80
CA HIS A 32 9.05 -10.78 -8.52
C HIS A 32 8.39 -11.35 -9.77
N LEU A 33 7.62 -12.42 -9.58
CA LEU A 33 6.90 -13.06 -10.68
C LEU A 33 5.59 -12.32 -10.93
N GLN A 34 5.42 -11.77 -12.12
CA GLN A 34 4.14 -11.24 -12.57
C GLN A 34 3.17 -12.37 -12.88
N VAL A 35 1.94 -12.26 -12.36
CA VAL A 35 0.83 -13.20 -12.61
C VAL A 35 -0.34 -12.57 -13.36
N GLY A 36 -0.29 -11.25 -13.56
CA GLY A 36 -1.31 -10.52 -14.29
C GLY A 36 -1.01 -9.03 -14.34
N VAL A 37 -2.03 -8.26 -14.69
CA VAL A 37 -2.02 -6.80 -14.70
C VAL A 37 -3.27 -6.28 -14.00
N ASP A 38 -3.15 -5.14 -13.34
CA ASP A 38 -4.31 -4.50 -12.72
C ASP A 38 -5.11 -3.70 -13.77
N ASP A 39 -6.42 -3.94 -13.86
CA ASP A 39 -7.32 -3.15 -14.74
C ASP A 39 -8.47 -2.47 -13.97
N CYS A 40 -8.57 -2.71 -12.67
CA CYS A 40 -9.71 -2.29 -11.85
C CYS A 40 -9.42 -1.11 -10.93
N ASN A 41 -8.17 -0.62 -10.85
CA ASN A 41 -7.83 0.48 -9.97
C ASN A 41 -8.64 1.75 -10.29
N THR A 42 -9.05 2.47 -9.24
CA THR A 42 -9.71 3.77 -9.35
C THR A 42 -8.72 4.85 -9.81
N ASP A 43 -7.45 4.72 -9.44
CA ASP A 43 -6.37 5.51 -10.02
C ASP A 43 -5.97 4.89 -11.37
N LEU A 44 -6.43 5.53 -12.46
CA LEU A 44 -6.12 5.11 -13.84
C LEU A 44 -4.62 5.02 -14.12
N SER A 45 -3.80 5.76 -13.37
CA SER A 45 -2.35 5.73 -13.54
C SER A 45 -1.71 4.46 -12.97
N LEU A 46 -2.46 3.64 -12.21
CA LEU A 46 -2.02 2.35 -11.69
C LEU A 46 -2.48 1.17 -12.55
N ARG A 47 -3.44 1.37 -13.46
CA ARG A 47 -3.86 0.33 -14.38
C ARG A 47 -2.72 -0.04 -15.33
N GLY A 48 -2.66 -1.30 -15.71
CA GLY A 48 -1.58 -1.89 -16.50
C GLY A 48 -0.31 -2.21 -15.70
N LEU A 49 -0.23 -1.81 -14.42
CA LEU A 49 0.88 -2.22 -13.56
C LEU A 49 0.77 -3.72 -13.21
N PRO A 50 1.91 -4.39 -12.95
CA PRO A 50 1.93 -5.83 -12.75
C PRO A 50 1.24 -6.22 -11.43
N VAL A 51 0.43 -7.27 -11.48
CA VAL A 51 0.03 -8.03 -10.29
C VAL A 51 1.11 -9.08 -10.05
N LEU A 52 1.67 -9.11 -8.85
CA LEU A 52 2.82 -9.94 -8.50
C LEU A 52 2.41 -11.10 -7.61
N ARG A 53 3.01 -12.28 -7.85
CA ARG A 53 2.74 -13.48 -7.05
C ARG A 53 3.10 -13.25 -5.60
N GLY A 54 2.13 -13.43 -4.70
CA GLY A 54 2.35 -13.34 -3.26
C GLY A 54 2.48 -11.92 -2.72
N LEU A 55 2.15 -10.90 -3.52
CA LEU A 55 2.06 -9.52 -3.07
C LEU A 55 0.67 -8.97 -3.38
N ILE A 56 0.18 -8.08 -2.51
CA ILE A 56 -1.04 -7.30 -2.66
C ILE A 56 -0.67 -5.93 -3.21
N GLY A 57 -1.29 -5.55 -4.33
CA GLY A 57 -1.07 -4.29 -5.03
C GLY A 57 -1.32 -4.44 -6.53
N PRO A 58 -1.14 -3.37 -7.31
CA PRO A 58 -0.60 -2.05 -6.94
C PRO A 58 -1.54 -1.20 -6.07
N ILE A 59 -1.02 -0.64 -4.96
CA ILE A 59 -1.76 0.27 -4.08
C ILE A 59 -1.20 1.70 -4.25
N PRO A 60 -2.04 2.74 -4.41
CA PRO A 60 -1.56 4.12 -4.39
C PRO A 60 -1.09 4.52 -2.99
N ASP A 61 0.13 5.06 -2.87
CA ASP A 61 0.72 5.50 -1.60
C ASP A 61 1.23 6.96 -1.70
N GLY A 62 0.30 7.89 -1.90
CA GLY A 62 0.64 9.29 -2.17
C GLY A 62 1.04 9.54 -3.63
N PRO A 63 1.48 10.77 -3.97
CA PRO A 63 1.50 11.24 -5.36
C PRO A 63 2.52 10.53 -6.26
N ASN A 64 3.62 10.02 -5.69
CA ASN A 64 4.74 9.43 -6.45
C ASN A 64 5.12 8.02 -6.01
N PHE A 65 4.37 7.40 -5.08
CA PHE A 65 4.68 6.03 -4.65
C PHE A 65 3.56 5.06 -5.01
N ILE A 66 3.98 3.89 -5.46
CA ILE A 66 3.14 2.73 -5.69
C ILE A 66 3.60 1.68 -4.69
N ARG A 67 2.69 1.12 -3.93
CA ARG A 67 3.02 0.15 -2.89
C ARG A 67 2.52 -1.24 -3.25
N TYR A 68 3.37 -2.22 -2.98
CA TYR A 68 3.04 -3.63 -2.93
C TYR A 68 3.36 -4.13 -1.53
N GLU A 69 2.50 -4.97 -0.98
CA GLU A 69 2.63 -5.46 0.40
C GLU A 69 2.54 -6.99 0.42
N SER A 70 3.24 -7.67 1.32
CA SER A 70 2.90 -9.08 1.59
C SER A 70 1.55 -9.18 2.30
N PRO A 71 0.82 -10.31 2.18
CA PRO A 71 -0.49 -10.48 2.80
C PRO A 71 -0.50 -10.16 4.30
N GLU A 72 0.54 -10.58 5.03
CA GLU A 72 0.65 -10.33 6.46
C GLU A 72 0.85 -8.86 6.83
N VAL A 73 1.53 -8.07 5.98
CA VAL A 73 1.68 -6.62 6.16
C VAL A 73 0.33 -5.94 5.92
N PHE A 74 -0.34 -6.30 4.82
CA PHE A 74 -1.64 -5.75 4.47
C PHE A 74 -2.70 -6.02 5.56
N GLU A 75 -2.72 -7.24 6.09
CA GLU A 75 -3.64 -7.62 7.16
C GLU A 75 -3.38 -6.84 8.45
N ALA A 76 -2.10 -6.70 8.84
CA ALA A 76 -1.72 -5.92 10.02
C ALA A 76 -2.10 -4.45 9.87
N ALA A 77 -1.76 -3.83 8.73
CA ALA A 77 -2.12 -2.44 8.42
C ALA A 77 -3.64 -2.22 8.44
N THR A 78 -4.40 -3.17 7.88
CA THR A 78 -5.87 -3.13 7.89
C THR A 78 -6.43 -3.23 9.31
N LYS A 79 -5.87 -4.10 10.16
CA LYS A 79 -6.26 -4.22 11.57
C LYS A 79 -5.95 -2.96 12.37
N GLU A 80 -4.79 -2.35 12.15
CA GLU A 80 -4.43 -1.06 12.77
C GLU A 80 -5.40 0.04 12.34
N TRP A 81 -5.72 0.12 11.05
CA TRP A 81 -6.69 1.08 10.53
C TRP A 81 -8.08 0.90 11.16
N LEU A 82 -8.55 -0.34 11.31
CA LEU A 82 -9.84 -0.64 11.98
C LEU A 82 -9.84 -0.29 13.47
N THR A 83 -8.71 -0.44 14.16
CA THR A 83 -8.59 -0.21 15.61
C THR A 83 -8.23 1.23 15.97
N ALA A 84 -7.76 2.02 15.01
CA ALA A 84 -7.53 3.45 15.16
C ALA A 84 -8.86 4.15 15.52
N LYS A 85 -9.08 4.38 16.82
CA LYS A 85 -10.25 5.08 17.36
C LYS A 85 -10.47 6.40 16.62
N GLN A 86 -11.60 6.52 15.92
CA GLN A 86 -12.10 7.81 15.44
C GLN A 86 -12.03 8.84 16.58
N PRO A 87 -11.39 10.01 16.40
CA PRO A 87 -11.31 11.02 17.45
C PRO A 87 -12.73 11.40 17.86
N ARG A 88 -13.12 11.05 19.10
CA ARG A 88 -14.45 11.32 19.62
C ARG A 88 -14.65 12.84 19.60
N ARG A 89 -15.47 13.33 18.67
CA ARG A 89 -15.84 14.73 18.54
C ARG A 89 -16.42 15.17 19.90
N ARG A 90 -15.63 15.91 20.69
CA ARG A 90 -16.10 16.48 21.97
C ARG A 90 -17.25 17.43 21.63
N ARG A 91 -18.48 17.02 21.94
CA ARG A 91 -19.67 17.88 21.83
C ARG A 91 -19.45 19.04 22.82
N ARG A 92 -19.20 20.26 22.33
CA ARG A 92 -19.16 21.47 23.16
C ARG A 92 -20.51 21.54 23.90
N ARG A 93 -20.48 21.39 25.22
CA ARG A 93 -21.64 21.62 26.09
C ARG A 93 -21.94 23.12 25.98
N LYS A 94 -23.09 23.50 25.42
CA LYS A 94 -23.60 24.86 25.61
C LYS A 94 -23.91 25.00 27.11
N GLU A 95 -23.29 25.96 27.76
CA GLU A 95 -23.73 26.38 29.10
C GLU A 95 -25.13 26.98 28.98
N PRO A 96 -26.07 26.59 29.85
CA PRO A 96 -27.38 27.23 29.91
C PRO A 96 -27.23 28.64 30.49
N SER A 97 -27.89 29.61 29.84
CA SER A 97 -28.08 30.98 30.30
C SER A 97 -29.15 31.08 31.39
#